data_AF-A0AAW3RJ01-F1
#
_entry.id   AF-A0AAW3RJ01-F1
#
_cell.length_a   1.000
_cell.length_b   1.000
_cell.length_c   1.000
_cell.angle_alpha   90.00
_cell.angle_beta   90.00
_cell.angle_gamma   90.00
#
_symmetry.space_group_name_H-M   'P 1'
#
loop_
_entity.id
_entity.type
_entity.pdbx_description
1 polymer ?
#
loop_
_entity_poly.entity_id
_entity_poly.type
_entity_poly.pdbx_seq_one_letter_code
_entity_poly.pdbx_strand_id
1 'polypeptide(L)'
;MEEIDFLNSGTQVIVTASEYKDVYNALHDASGLHTQDIFMIFLYIGAHAGHKKSGNNYDGKQFRTSYFTKKQSGFLYGLAFRDGIIKNTEDFQDPRVINAAKTLFNEYANQGANLVQNKVLNDFDLNSMNKSQQTEMLISLVEYLLSESKATPF
;
A
#
# COMPACT_ATOMS: atom_id res chain seq x y z
N MET A 1 9.56 -19.34 17.57
CA MET A 1 9.03 -18.99 16.24
C MET A 1 8.78 -17.49 16.06
N GLU A 2 9.04 -16.64 17.07
CA GLU A 2 8.96 -15.17 16.92
C GLU A 2 10.15 -14.57 16.17
N GLU A 3 11.31 -15.23 16.15
CA GLU A 3 12.52 -14.67 15.52
C GLU A 3 12.45 -14.54 13.99
N ILE A 4 11.60 -15.31 13.29
CA ILE A 4 11.61 -15.41 11.83
C ILE A 4 10.72 -14.33 11.16
N ASP A 5 9.91 -13.58 11.90
CA ASP A 5 8.88 -12.72 11.29
C ASP A 5 9.28 -11.24 11.24
N PHE A 6 9.93 -10.80 10.16
CA PHE A 6 10.39 -9.40 10.05
C PHE A 6 9.23 -8.40 10.03
N LEU A 7 8.06 -8.77 9.49
CA LEU A 7 6.88 -7.91 9.49
C LEU A 7 6.32 -7.73 10.91
N ASN A 8 6.37 -8.76 11.76
CA ASN A 8 5.85 -8.69 13.13
C ASN A 8 6.91 -8.33 14.19
N SER A 9 8.19 -8.25 13.83
CA SER A 9 9.31 -7.93 14.74
C SER A 9 9.27 -6.53 15.40
N GLY A 10 8.41 -5.62 14.94
CA GLY A 10 8.27 -4.25 15.49
C GLY A 10 9.37 -3.26 15.15
N THR A 11 10.49 -3.74 14.58
CA THR A 11 11.66 -2.90 14.25
C THR A 11 11.63 -2.33 12.85
N GLN A 12 10.93 -2.99 11.92
CA GLN A 12 10.93 -2.61 10.52
C GLN A 12 9.96 -1.45 10.25
N VAL A 13 10.41 -0.52 9.41
CA VAL A 13 9.64 0.65 8.97
C VAL A 13 9.52 0.63 7.46
N ILE A 14 8.30 0.90 6.99
CA ILE A 14 8.03 1.24 5.59
C ILE A 14 7.95 2.75 5.50
N VAL A 15 8.65 3.31 4.51
CA VAL A 15 8.54 4.70 4.11
C VAL A 15 7.97 4.71 2.69
N THR A 16 6.86 5.42 2.50
CA THR A 16 6.17 5.55 1.21
C THR A 16 6.82 6.63 0.34
N ALA A 17 6.50 6.64 -0.96
CA ALA A 17 7.05 7.65 -1.87
C ALA A 17 6.47 9.06 -1.63
N SER A 18 7.27 10.13 -1.75
CA SER A 18 6.78 11.50 -1.44
C SER A 18 5.64 11.92 -2.33
N GLU A 19 5.68 11.55 -3.62
CA GLU A 19 4.74 12.03 -4.62
C GLU A 19 3.28 11.65 -4.31
N TYR A 20 3.06 10.65 -3.44
CA TYR A 20 1.73 10.23 -3.02
C TYR A 20 1.35 10.73 -1.62
N LYS A 21 2.19 11.53 -0.96
CA LYS A 21 1.94 12.00 0.42
C LYS A 21 0.60 12.71 0.58
N ASP A 22 0.21 13.54 -0.39
CA ASP A 22 -1.06 14.26 -0.37
C ASP A 22 -2.26 13.34 -0.59
N VAL A 23 -2.09 12.30 -1.42
CA VAL A 23 -3.09 11.23 -1.58
C VAL A 23 -3.32 10.50 -0.26
N TYR A 24 -2.25 10.15 0.46
CA TYR A 24 -2.36 9.55 1.79
C TYR A 24 -3.04 10.50 2.80
N ASN A 25 -2.69 11.79 2.80
CA ASN A 25 -3.33 12.78 3.67
C ASN A 25 -4.82 12.89 3.40
N ALA A 26 -5.20 13.09 2.13
CA ALA A 26 -6.58 13.25 1.73
C ALA A 26 -7.45 12.06 2.14
N LEU A 27 -6.97 10.83 1.90
CA LEU A 27 -7.70 9.63 2.30
C LEU A 27 -7.74 9.46 3.82
N HIS A 28 -6.67 9.77 4.54
CA HIS A 28 -6.66 9.76 6.00
C HIS A 28 -7.70 10.72 6.56
N ASP A 29 -7.70 11.98 6.08
CA ASP A 29 -8.58 13.03 6.58
C ASP A 29 -10.05 12.72 6.27
N ALA A 30 -10.34 12.12 5.12
CA ALA A 30 -11.69 11.75 4.73
C ALA A 30 -12.22 10.51 5.46
N SER A 31 -11.39 9.48 5.65
CA SER A 31 -11.84 8.16 6.15
C SER A 31 -11.51 7.88 7.62
N GLY A 32 -10.55 8.60 8.20
CA GLY A 32 -9.95 8.29 9.50
C GLY A 32 -9.03 7.05 9.48
N LEU A 33 -8.80 6.43 8.32
CA LEU A 33 -7.95 5.23 8.22
C LEU A 33 -6.50 5.57 8.52
N HIS A 34 -5.81 4.64 9.19
CA HIS A 34 -4.39 4.78 9.43
C HIS A 34 -3.57 4.57 8.15
N THR A 35 -2.36 5.15 8.11
CA THR A 35 -1.45 5.06 6.96
C THR A 35 -1.24 3.62 6.47
N GLN A 36 -1.08 2.63 7.36
CA GLN A 36 -0.84 1.25 6.93
C GLN A 36 -2.05 0.64 6.23
N ASP A 37 -3.27 1.03 6.61
CA ASP A 37 -4.49 0.52 5.98
C ASP A 37 -4.67 1.13 4.59
N ILE A 38 -4.41 2.44 4.44
CA ILE A 38 -4.38 3.12 3.14
C ILE A 38 -3.30 2.51 2.25
N PHE A 39 -2.11 2.25 2.80
CA PHE A 39 -1.02 1.56 2.10
C PHE A 39 -1.46 0.19 1.59
N MET A 40 -2.14 -0.60 2.42
CA MET A 40 -2.65 -1.92 2.01
C MET A 40 -3.71 -1.82 0.92
N ILE A 41 -4.62 -0.83 0.98
CA ILE A 41 -5.59 -0.58 -0.10
C ILE A 41 -4.86 -0.33 -1.42
N PHE A 42 -3.89 0.57 -1.44
CA PHE A 42 -3.12 0.83 -2.65
C PHE A 42 -2.32 -0.39 -3.11
N LEU A 43 -1.70 -1.11 -2.18
CA LEU A 43 -0.94 -2.30 -2.49
C LEU A 43 -1.83 -3.39 -3.11
N TYR A 44 -3.07 -3.57 -2.63
CA TYR A 44 -4.03 -4.49 -3.24
C TYR A 44 -4.42 -4.06 -4.65
N ILE A 45 -4.72 -2.77 -4.85
CA ILE A 45 -5.05 -2.22 -6.18
C ILE A 45 -3.88 -2.43 -7.15
N GLY A 46 -2.65 -2.10 -6.74
CA GLY A 46 -1.47 -2.26 -7.59
C GLY A 46 -1.14 -3.73 -7.88
N ALA A 47 -1.25 -4.61 -6.89
CA ALA A 47 -1.06 -6.04 -7.08
C ALA A 47 -2.11 -6.66 -8.00
N HIS A 48 -3.36 -6.19 -7.92
CA HIS A 48 -4.46 -6.61 -8.82
C HIS A 48 -4.22 -6.13 -10.26
N ALA A 49 -3.74 -4.89 -10.44
CA ALA A 49 -3.39 -4.36 -11.75
C ALA A 49 -2.17 -5.07 -12.39
N GLY A 50 -1.43 -5.87 -11.64
CA GLY A 50 -0.29 -6.66 -12.15
C GLY A 50 0.95 -5.84 -12.51
N HIS A 51 0.99 -4.56 -12.15
CA HIS A 51 2.07 -3.65 -12.47
C HIS A 51 2.74 -3.11 -11.20
N LYS A 52 4.04 -2.82 -11.32
CA LYS A 52 4.87 -2.22 -10.27
C LYS A 52 5.29 -0.83 -10.72
N LYS A 53 5.37 0.11 -9.77
CA LYS A 53 5.83 1.46 -10.04
C LYS A 53 6.85 1.90 -8.99
N SER A 54 8.08 2.12 -9.42
CA SER A 54 9.10 2.70 -8.54
C SER A 54 8.73 4.13 -8.15
N GLY A 55 9.06 4.52 -6.92
CA GLY A 55 8.90 5.91 -6.46
C GLY A 55 10.09 6.76 -6.86
N ASN A 56 9.90 8.08 -6.95
CA ASN A 56 11.01 9.01 -7.22
C ASN A 56 11.96 9.11 -6.02
N ASN A 57 11.41 9.06 -4.80
CA ASN A 57 12.12 9.01 -3.53
C ASN A 57 11.24 8.31 -2.47
N TYR A 58 11.77 8.07 -1.27
CA TYR A 58 11.04 7.42 -0.17
C TYR A 58 11.19 8.22 1.14
N ASP A 59 10.54 9.38 1.19
CA ASP A 59 10.47 10.32 2.32
C ASP A 59 9.01 10.74 2.63
N GLY A 60 8.04 9.95 2.17
CA GLY A 60 6.61 10.14 2.41
C GLY A 60 6.17 9.72 3.82
N LYS A 61 4.95 9.20 3.91
CA LYS A 61 4.41 8.67 5.17
C LYS A 61 5.20 7.45 5.65
N GLN A 62 5.31 7.31 6.97
CA GLN A 62 6.04 6.23 7.63
C GLN A 62 5.13 5.47 8.58
N PHE A 63 5.33 4.16 8.67
CA PHE A 63 4.66 3.32 9.67
C PHE A 63 5.48 2.05 9.95
N ARG A 64 5.27 1.45 11.12
CA ARG A 64 5.93 0.20 11.51
C ARG A 64 5.20 -0.98 10.88
N THR A 65 5.95 -1.98 10.42
CA THR A 65 5.36 -3.20 9.83
C THR A 65 4.54 -3.98 10.85
N SER A 66 4.84 -3.86 12.16
CA SER A 66 4.06 -4.51 13.22
C SER A 66 2.65 -3.97 13.38
N TYR A 67 2.27 -2.91 12.66
CA TYR A 67 0.89 -2.44 12.59
C TYR A 67 0.03 -3.26 11.63
N PHE A 68 0.64 -4.13 10.82
CA PHE A 68 -0.12 -5.04 9.98
C PHE A 68 -0.81 -6.11 10.82
N THR A 69 -2.07 -6.38 10.48
CA THR A 69 -2.79 -7.57 10.93
C THR A 69 -2.16 -8.83 10.33
N LYS A 70 -2.37 -9.99 10.97
CA LYS A 70 -1.90 -11.27 10.44
C LYS A 70 -2.34 -11.54 8.99
N LYS A 71 -3.54 -11.10 8.60
CA LYS A 71 -4.05 -11.23 7.23
C LYS A 71 -3.26 -10.35 6.25
N GLN A 72 -3.01 -9.09 6.61
CA GLN A 72 -2.20 -8.17 5.80
C GLN A 72 -0.76 -8.71 5.66
N SER A 73 -0.14 -9.16 6.74
CA SER A 73 1.20 -9.76 6.70
C SER A 73 1.24 -11.02 5.83
N GLY A 74 0.22 -11.89 5.92
CA GLY A 74 0.11 -13.07 5.07
C GLY A 74 0.04 -12.72 3.57
N PHE A 75 -0.69 -11.67 3.20
CA PHE A 75 -0.73 -11.20 1.82
C PHE A 75 0.63 -10.67 1.35
N LEU A 76 1.31 -9.87 2.17
CA LEU A 76 2.64 -9.33 1.86
C LEU A 76 3.66 -10.45 1.66
N TYR A 77 3.66 -11.47 2.54
CA TYR A 77 4.48 -12.66 2.34
C TYR A 77 4.13 -13.39 1.05
N GLY A 78 2.83 -13.59 0.77
CA GLY A 78 2.37 -14.19 -0.48
C GLY A 78 2.88 -13.45 -1.73
N LEU A 79 2.85 -12.12 -1.74
CA LEU A 79 3.45 -11.31 -2.81
C LEU A 79 4.96 -11.52 -2.93
N ALA A 80 5.69 -11.48 -1.81
CA ALA A 80 7.13 -11.65 -1.81
C ALA A 80 7.56 -13.04 -2.31
N PHE A 81 6.79 -14.09 -1.99
CA PHE A 81 6.99 -15.44 -2.55
C PHE A 81 6.67 -15.48 -4.04
N ARG A 82 5.51 -14.94 -4.46
CA ARG A 82 5.08 -14.91 -5.87
C ARG A 82 6.10 -14.23 -6.76
N ASP A 83 6.65 -13.10 -6.33
CA ASP A 83 7.67 -12.34 -7.07
C ASP A 83 9.11 -12.86 -6.82
N GLY A 84 9.26 -13.98 -6.09
CA GLY A 84 10.52 -14.69 -5.91
C GLY A 84 11.57 -13.96 -5.05
N ILE A 85 11.14 -12.99 -4.24
CA ILE A 85 12.02 -12.28 -3.30
C ILE A 85 12.40 -13.19 -2.13
N ILE A 86 11.41 -13.88 -1.56
CA ILE A 86 11.60 -14.87 -0.49
C ILE A 86 11.48 -16.25 -1.13
N LYS A 87 12.46 -17.13 -0.86
CA LYS A 87 12.51 -18.49 -1.42
C LYS A 87 12.61 -19.55 -0.34
N ASN A 88 13.24 -19.24 0.79
CA ASN A 88 13.45 -20.17 1.89
C ASN A 88 13.33 -19.47 3.25
N THR A 89 13.51 -20.24 4.32
CA THR A 89 13.39 -19.77 5.69
C THR A 89 14.52 -18.83 6.10
N GLU A 90 15.71 -18.98 5.52
CA GLU A 90 16.89 -18.18 5.85
C GLU A 90 16.73 -16.73 5.38
N ASP A 91 16.02 -16.53 4.26
CA ASP A 91 15.75 -15.21 3.67
C ASP A 91 15.01 -14.26 4.63
N PHE A 92 14.24 -14.79 5.59
CA PHE A 92 13.49 -13.99 6.55
C PHE A 92 14.37 -13.23 7.54
N GLN A 93 15.64 -13.59 7.66
CA GLN A 93 16.62 -12.91 8.51
C GLN A 93 17.62 -12.07 7.71
N ASP A 94 17.65 -12.19 6.38
CA ASP A 94 18.60 -11.45 5.54
C ASP A 94 18.11 -10.01 5.35
N PRO A 95 18.82 -8.98 5.87
CA PRO A 95 18.43 -7.59 5.71
C PRO A 95 18.28 -7.14 4.26
N ARG A 96 19.00 -7.77 3.33
CA ARG A 96 18.91 -7.47 1.89
C ARG A 96 17.59 -7.95 1.31
N VAL A 97 17.15 -9.14 1.68
CA VAL A 97 15.84 -9.69 1.29
C VAL A 97 14.73 -8.87 1.93
N ILE A 98 14.83 -8.56 3.23
CA ILE A 98 13.84 -7.73 3.93
C ILE A 98 13.67 -6.37 3.25
N ASN A 99 14.78 -5.72 2.87
CA ASN A 99 14.72 -4.45 2.15
C ASN A 99 14.16 -4.62 0.72
N ALA A 100 14.51 -5.69 0.01
CA ALA A 100 13.92 -5.99 -1.29
C ALA A 100 12.41 -6.23 -1.21
N ALA A 101 11.92 -6.91 -0.18
CA ALA A 101 10.50 -7.13 0.06
C ALA A 101 9.78 -5.80 0.36
N LYS A 102 10.35 -4.94 1.21
CA LYS A 102 9.82 -3.59 1.46
C LYS A 102 9.76 -2.75 0.18
N THR A 103 10.79 -2.80 -0.66
CA THR A 103 10.78 -2.13 -1.98
C THR A 103 9.65 -2.67 -2.84
N LEU A 104 9.51 -4.00 -2.93
CA LEU A 104 8.43 -4.64 -3.69
C LEU A 104 7.04 -4.16 -3.23
N PHE A 105 6.80 -4.12 -1.92
CA PHE A 105 5.53 -3.67 -1.36
C PHE A 105 5.26 -2.22 -1.71
N ASN A 106 6.28 -1.37 -1.56
CA ASN A 106 6.19 0.03 -1.97
C ASN A 106 5.90 0.17 -3.46
N GLU A 107 6.49 -0.63 -4.34
CA GLU A 107 6.24 -0.53 -5.78
C GLU A 107 4.82 -0.89 -6.19
N TYR A 108 4.22 -1.90 -5.54
CA TYR A 108 2.80 -2.21 -5.73
C TYR A 108 1.92 -1.11 -5.12
N ALA A 109 2.22 -0.62 -3.92
CA ALA A 109 1.47 0.47 -3.31
C ALA A 109 1.54 1.75 -4.15
N ASN A 110 2.69 2.08 -4.72
CA ASN A 110 2.87 3.23 -5.61
C ASN A 110 2.03 3.10 -6.88
N GLN A 111 1.95 1.89 -7.45
CA GLN A 111 1.08 1.66 -8.61
C GLN A 111 -0.39 1.88 -8.23
N GLY A 112 -0.86 1.37 -7.10
CA GLY A 112 -2.22 1.59 -6.64
C GLY A 112 -2.52 3.05 -6.33
N ALA A 113 -1.59 3.75 -5.65
CA ALA A 113 -1.70 5.17 -5.38
C ALA A 113 -1.79 5.98 -6.68
N ASN A 114 -0.98 5.64 -7.68
CA ASN A 114 -1.03 6.27 -9.00
C ASN A 114 -2.36 6.07 -9.70
N LEU A 115 -2.93 4.86 -9.62
CA LEU A 115 -4.25 4.56 -10.21
C LEU A 115 -5.35 5.34 -9.50
N VAL A 116 -5.36 5.36 -8.17
CA VAL A 116 -6.33 6.12 -7.38
C VAL A 116 -6.21 7.61 -7.69
N GLN A 117 -4.99 8.16 -7.67
CA GLN A 117 -4.75 9.57 -7.96
C GLN A 117 -5.29 9.98 -9.34
N ASN A 118 -5.03 9.18 -10.37
CA ASN A 118 -5.34 9.55 -11.75
C ASN A 118 -6.75 9.17 -12.21
N LYS A 119 -7.39 8.18 -11.58
CA LYS A 119 -8.72 7.67 -11.99
C LYS A 119 -9.84 8.04 -11.04
N VAL A 120 -9.53 8.33 -9.78
CA VAL A 120 -10.51 8.61 -8.73
C VAL A 120 -10.38 10.04 -8.24
N LEU A 121 -9.14 10.49 -8.00
CA LEU A 121 -8.88 11.78 -7.36
C LEU A 121 -8.58 12.93 -8.33
N ASN A 122 -8.58 12.67 -9.64
CA ASN A 122 -8.14 13.62 -10.66
C ASN A 122 -8.97 14.92 -10.69
N ASP A 123 -10.23 14.86 -10.26
CA ASP A 123 -11.16 16.00 -10.27
C ASP A 123 -11.27 16.69 -8.90
N PHE A 124 -10.49 16.26 -7.90
CA PHE A 124 -10.51 16.81 -6.54
C PHE A 124 -9.27 17.66 -6.27
N ASP A 125 -9.47 18.87 -5.72
CA ASP A 125 -8.39 19.63 -5.10
C ASP A 125 -8.15 19.10 -3.67
N LEU A 126 -7.17 18.19 -3.53
CA LEU A 126 -6.88 17.48 -2.29
C LEU A 126 -6.54 18.39 -1.10
N ASN A 127 -6.13 19.64 -1.35
CA ASN A 127 -5.73 20.58 -0.31
C ASN A 127 -6.88 21.46 0.21
N SER A 128 -8.05 21.45 -0.44
CA SER A 128 -9.15 22.38 -0.14
C SER A 128 -10.53 21.72 -0.03
N MET A 129 -10.59 20.39 0.08
CA MET A 129 -11.86 19.65 0.16
C MET A 129 -12.66 19.96 1.42
N ASN A 130 -13.95 20.23 1.25
CA ASN A 130 -14.92 20.22 2.33
C ASN A 130 -15.43 18.80 2.65
N LYS A 131 -16.21 18.63 3.73
CA LYS A 131 -16.72 17.32 4.17
C LYS A 131 -17.57 16.59 3.12
N SER A 132 -18.33 17.33 2.30
CA SER A 132 -19.15 16.73 1.24
C SER A 132 -18.25 16.15 0.15
N GLN A 133 -17.24 16.90 -0.28
CA GLN A 133 -16.26 16.45 -1.27
C GLN A 133 -15.42 15.28 -0.77
N GLN A 134 -15.03 15.29 0.51
CA GLN A 134 -14.37 14.14 1.14
C GLN A 134 -15.25 12.88 1.11
N THR A 135 -16.55 13.02 1.35
CA THR A 135 -17.49 11.89 1.28
C THR A 135 -17.63 11.38 -0.15
N GLU A 136 -17.79 12.28 -1.12
CA GLU A 136 -17.87 11.94 -2.55
C GLU A 136 -16.62 11.21 -3.03
N MET A 137 -15.44 11.70 -2.64
CA MET A 137 -14.16 11.04 -2.93
C MET A 137 -14.12 9.59 -2.41
N LEU A 138 -14.61 9.33 -1.19
CA LEU A 138 -14.67 7.97 -0.66
C LEU A 138 -15.67 7.09 -1.40
N ILE A 139 -16.80 7.66 -1.82
CA ILE A 139 -17.78 6.97 -2.67
C ILE A 139 -17.11 6.57 -3.99
N SER A 140 -16.44 7.50 -4.67
CA SER A 140 -15.74 7.23 -5.93
C SER A 140 -14.64 6.17 -5.77
N LEU A 141 -13.93 6.15 -4.64
CA LEU A 141 -12.94 5.10 -4.36
C LEU A 141 -13.60 3.72 -4.20
N VAL A 142 -14.73 3.63 -3.49
CA VAL A 142 -15.47 2.37 -3.32
C VAL A 142 -16.05 1.91 -4.66
N GLU A 143 -16.61 2.82 -5.45
CA GLU A 143 -17.13 2.52 -6.80
C GLU A 143 -16.03 1.98 -7.71
N TYR A 144 -14.84 2.59 -7.67
CA TYR A 144 -13.66 2.09 -8.39
C TYR A 144 -13.28 0.68 -7.95
N LEU A 145 -13.18 0.42 -6.64
CA LEU A 145 -12.86 -0.92 -6.13
C LEU A 145 -13.90 -1.97 -6.55
N LEU A 146 -15.18 -1.60 -6.55
CA LEU A 146 -16.26 -2.47 -7.01
C LEU A 146 -16.20 -2.74 -8.51
N SER A 147 -15.83 -1.75 -9.34
CA SER A 147 -15.68 -1.97 -10.78
C SER A 147 -14.52 -2.90 -11.11
N GLU A 148 -13.38 -2.75 -10.42
CA GLU A 148 -12.23 -3.63 -10.62
C GLU A 148 -12.55 -5.07 -10.21
N SER A 149 -13.33 -5.28 -9.14
CA SER A 149 -13.73 -6.63 -8.70
C SER A 149 -14.57 -7.41 -9.72
N LYS A 150 -15.27 -6.72 -10.61
CA LYS A 150 -16.10 -7.31 -11.67
C LYS A 150 -15.32 -7.63 -12.94
N ALA A 151 -14.16 -6.99 -13.12
CA ALA A 151 -13.38 -7.10 -14.35
C ALA A 151 -12.60 -8.43 -14.46
N THR A 152 -12.35 -9.12 -13.34
CA THR A 152 -11.59 -10.38 -13.36
C THR A 152 -12.05 -11.33 -12.24
N PRO A 153 -12.43 -12.59 -12.53
CA PRO A 153 -12.65 -13.57 -11.47
C PRO A 153 -11.29 -13.93 -10.85
N PHE A 154 -11.22 -13.89 -9.51
CA PHE A 154 -10.08 -14.38 -8.72
C PHE A 154 -9.82 -15.88 -8.95
#